data_AF-A0A973CZC4-F1
#
_entry.id   AF-A0A973CZC4-F1
#
_cell.length_a   1.000
_cell.length_b   1.000
_cell.length_c   1.000
_cell.angle_alpha   90.00
_cell.angle_beta   90.00
_cell.angle_gamma   90.00
#
_symmetry.space_group_name_H-M   'P 1'
#
loop_
_entity.id
_entity.type
_entity.pdbx_description
1 polymer ?
#
loop_
_entity_poly.entity_id
_entity_poly.type
_entity_poly.pdbx_seq_one_letter_code
_entity_poly.pdbx_strand_id
1 'polypeptide(L)'
;MNPVRFLVLTLIYGFLAACDSKEPYNLQGKAGDIGDSMEHCRAFLKHLLPSDAYVYIDSASSRETVEYFDIFLDIQDNEQEGHAQCRVNKRGLITHHSIRDFRQKRRSFQ
;
A
#
# COMPACT_ATOMS: atom_id res chain seq x y z
N MET A 1 -2.34 49.46 11.60
CA MET A 1 -2.04 48.04 11.28
C MET A 1 -1.67 47.97 9.80
N ASN A 2 -0.44 47.58 9.46
CA ASN A 2 0.02 47.59 8.06
C ASN A 2 -0.63 46.44 7.29
N PRO A 3 -1.41 46.72 6.22
CA PRO A 3 -2.15 45.69 5.47
C PRO A 3 -1.22 44.65 4.83
N VAL A 4 0.04 45.04 4.57
CA VAL A 4 1.09 44.17 4.04
C VAL A 4 1.47 43.04 5.02
N ARG A 5 1.46 43.29 6.33
CA ARG A 5 1.82 42.26 7.33
C ARG A 5 0.76 41.17 7.45
N PHE A 6 -0.52 41.53 7.27
CA PHE A 6 -1.62 40.56 7.27
C PHE A 6 -1.56 39.63 6.06
N LEU A 7 -1.25 40.19 4.88
CA LEU A 7 -1.19 39.45 3.62
C LEU A 7 -0.07 38.39 3.63
N VAL A 8 1.09 38.72 4.21
CA VAL A 8 2.21 37.80 4.38
C VAL A 8 1.87 36.63 5.32
N LEU A 9 1.17 36.90 6.43
CA LEU A 9 0.74 35.87 7.39
C LEU A 9 -0.26 34.89 6.78
N THR A 10 -1.21 35.35 5.96
CA THR A 10 -2.15 34.48 5.23
C THR A 10 -1.47 33.63 4.16
N LEU A 11 -0.43 34.15 3.49
CA LEU A 11 0.28 33.39 2.46
C LEU A 11 1.01 32.18 3.07
N ILE A 12 1.67 32.35 4.21
CA ILE A 12 2.46 31.31 4.88
C ILE A 12 1.56 30.16 5.38
N TYR A 13 0.35 30.46 5.87
CA TYR A 13 -0.61 29.43 6.28
C TYR A 13 -1.20 28.65 5.09
N GLY A 14 -1.34 29.27 3.91
CA GLY A 14 -1.84 28.61 2.71
C GLY A 14 -0.90 27.55 2.13
N PHE A 15 0.41 27.74 2.25
CA PHE A 15 1.42 26.79 1.72
C PHE A 15 1.58 25.52 2.57
N LEU A 16 1.17 25.53 3.84
CA LEU A 16 1.25 24.36 4.74
C LEU A 16 0.13 23.33 4.51
N ALA A 17 -0.94 23.69 3.80
CA ALA A 17 -2.11 22.82 3.59
C ALA A 17 -1.99 21.90 2.36
N ALA A 18 -0.90 21.99 1.58
CA ALA A 18 -0.71 21.23 0.35
C ALA A 18 0.24 20.02 0.49
N CYS A 19 0.43 19.51 1.71
CA CYS A 19 1.05 18.19 1.89
C CYS A 19 0.05 17.13 1.43
N ASP A 20 0.29 16.54 0.26
CA ASP A 20 -0.43 15.38 -0.27
C ASP A 20 -0.11 14.13 0.57
N SER A 21 -0.61 14.10 1.81
CA SER A 21 -0.53 12.92 2.66
C SER A 21 -1.61 11.94 2.20
N LYS A 22 -1.23 10.96 1.36
CA LYS A 22 -2.09 9.83 1.05
C LYS A 22 -2.58 9.21 2.36
N GLU A 23 -3.89 9.05 2.51
CA GLU A 23 -4.45 8.40 3.70
C GLU A 23 -3.83 7.01 3.89
N PRO A 24 -3.50 6.63 5.14
CA PRO A 24 -2.94 5.32 5.41
C PRO A 24 -3.92 4.21 5.00
N TYR A 25 -3.42 3.17 4.33
CA TYR A 25 -4.24 2.01 3.99
C TYR A 25 -4.73 1.30 5.26
N ASN A 26 -6.02 0.91 5.26
CA ASN A 26 -6.60 0.15 6.35
C ASN A 26 -6.12 -1.31 6.32
N LEU A 27 -5.20 -1.66 7.21
CA LEU A 27 -4.68 -3.03 7.33
C LEU A 27 -5.75 -4.05 7.73
N GLN A 28 -6.86 -3.60 8.32
CA GLN A 28 -8.00 -4.43 8.71
C GLN A 28 -8.98 -4.57 7.54
N GLY A 29 -8.97 -5.73 6.90
CA GLY A 29 -9.92 -6.12 5.87
C GLY A 29 -11.09 -6.91 6.42
N LYS A 30 -11.91 -7.45 5.51
CA LYS A 30 -13.00 -8.37 5.85
C LYS A 30 -12.41 -9.68 6.39
N ALA A 31 -12.93 -10.15 7.53
CA ALA A 31 -12.68 -11.51 7.99
C ALA A 31 -13.44 -12.46 7.05
N GLY A 32 -12.71 -13.10 6.15
CA GLY A 32 -13.27 -13.89 5.05
C GLY A 32 -12.45 -15.13 4.77
N ASP A 33 -12.70 -15.73 3.61
CA ASP A 33 -11.92 -16.86 3.14
C ASP A 33 -10.57 -16.43 2.54
N ILE A 34 -9.85 -17.38 1.96
CA ILE A 34 -8.57 -17.11 1.30
C ILE A 34 -8.73 -16.15 0.11
N GLY A 35 -9.86 -16.17 -0.60
CA GLY A 35 -10.12 -15.28 -1.74
C GLY A 35 -10.33 -13.83 -1.29
N ASP A 36 -11.08 -13.61 -0.22
CA ASP A 36 -11.21 -12.30 0.43
C ASP A 36 -9.83 -11.79 0.89
N SER A 37 -8.98 -12.67 1.42
CA SER A 37 -7.62 -12.35 1.86
C SER A 37 -6.68 -12.03 0.69
N MET A 38 -6.83 -12.72 -0.45
CA MET A 38 -6.08 -12.47 -1.68
C MET A 38 -6.35 -11.07 -2.21
N GLU A 39 -7.61 -10.69 -2.36
CA GLU A 39 -7.93 -9.35 -2.88
C GLU A 39 -7.56 -8.26 -1.87
N HIS A 40 -7.68 -8.51 -0.57
CA HIS A 40 -7.22 -7.57 0.47
C HIS A 40 -5.71 -7.31 0.37
N CYS A 41 -4.90 -8.35 0.22
CA CYS A 41 -3.47 -8.21 0.00
C CYS A 41 -3.14 -7.51 -1.33
N ARG A 42 -3.91 -7.80 -2.40
CA ARG A 42 -3.73 -7.14 -3.70
C ARG A 42 -4.00 -5.65 -3.63
N ALA A 43 -5.08 -5.24 -2.97
CA ALA A 43 -5.44 -3.85 -2.76
C ALA A 43 -4.40 -3.12 -1.90
N PHE A 44 -3.91 -3.76 -0.84
CA PHE A 44 -2.82 -3.24 -0.01
C PHE A 44 -1.53 -3.01 -0.81
N LEU A 45 -1.11 -3.99 -1.63
CA LEU A 45 0.08 -3.83 -2.46
C LEU A 45 -0.08 -2.74 -3.51
N LYS A 46 -1.25 -2.63 -4.15
CA LYS A 46 -1.55 -1.52 -5.07
C LYS A 46 -1.47 -0.14 -4.41
N HIS A 47 -1.75 -0.05 -3.11
CA HIS A 47 -1.58 1.20 -2.37
C HIS A 47 -0.10 1.54 -2.14
N LEU A 48 0.75 0.54 -1.93
CA LEU A 48 2.18 0.70 -1.70
C LEU A 48 2.99 0.94 -2.98
N LEU A 49 2.59 0.31 -4.08
CA LEU A 49 3.34 0.29 -5.32
C LEU A 49 3.11 1.54 -6.19
N PRO A 50 4.03 1.83 -7.13
CA PRO A 50 3.80 2.80 -8.20
C PRO A 50 2.50 2.52 -8.96
N SER A 51 1.87 3.57 -9.51
CA SER A 51 0.58 3.47 -10.20
C SER A 51 0.62 2.65 -11.49
N ASP A 52 1.80 2.48 -12.07
CA ASP A 52 2.10 1.69 -13.27
C ASP A 52 2.45 0.22 -12.95
N ALA A 53 2.52 -0.15 -11.67
CA ALA A 53 2.75 -1.53 -11.27
C ALA A 53 1.44 -2.34 -11.31
N TYR A 54 1.52 -3.52 -11.92
CA TYR A 54 0.47 -4.52 -11.94
C TYR A 54 0.74 -5.55 -10.85
N VAL A 55 -0.34 -6.03 -10.22
CA VAL A 55 -0.29 -7.03 -9.14
C VAL A 55 -1.18 -8.20 -9.54
N TYR A 56 -0.56 -9.37 -9.67
CA TYR A 56 -1.19 -10.64 -10.04
C TYR A 56 -1.18 -11.58 -8.84
N ILE A 57 -2.28 -12.30 -8.65
CA ILE A 57 -2.40 -13.27 -7.55
C ILE A 57 -1.81 -14.60 -8.01
N ASP A 58 -0.82 -15.11 -7.28
CA ASP A 58 -0.38 -16.50 -7.43
C ASP A 58 -1.20 -17.39 -6.49
N SER A 59 -2.35 -17.84 -6.98
CA SER A 59 -3.24 -18.71 -6.23
C SER A 59 -2.65 -20.09 -5.97
N ALA A 60 -1.70 -20.55 -6.79
CA ALA A 60 -1.09 -21.87 -6.66
C ALA A 60 -0.08 -21.91 -5.50
N SER A 61 0.63 -20.81 -5.26
CA SER A 61 1.58 -20.68 -4.14
C SER A 61 0.92 -20.24 -2.83
N SER A 62 -0.23 -19.57 -2.92
CA SER A 62 -1.01 -19.10 -1.77
C SER A 62 -1.63 -20.26 -0.99
N ARG A 63 -1.58 -20.17 0.33
CA ARG A 63 -1.95 -21.28 1.21
C ARG A 63 -2.68 -20.81 2.46
N GLU A 64 -3.59 -21.67 2.92
CA GLU A 64 -4.31 -21.49 4.17
C GLU A 64 -3.62 -22.26 5.29
N THR A 65 -3.41 -21.61 6.43
CA THR A 65 -3.03 -22.25 7.70
C THR A 65 -4.14 -22.06 8.72
N VAL A 66 -3.99 -22.68 9.90
CA VAL A 66 -4.95 -22.52 11.01
C VAL A 66 -5.02 -21.07 11.50
N GLU A 67 -3.88 -20.36 11.52
CA GLU A 67 -3.79 -19.03 12.14
C GLU A 67 -3.91 -17.88 11.12
N TYR A 68 -3.52 -18.13 9.87
CA TYR A 68 -3.45 -17.11 8.84
C TYR A 68 -3.56 -17.67 7.42
N PHE A 69 -3.82 -16.77 6.48
CA PHE A 69 -3.65 -16.97 5.05
C PHE A 69 -2.30 -16.39 4.64
N ASP A 70 -1.51 -17.16 3.89
CA ASP A 70 -0.23 -16.73 3.35
C ASP A 70 -0.40 -16.57 1.84
N ILE A 71 -0.43 -15.31 1.39
CA ILE A 71 -0.76 -14.92 0.03
C ILE A 71 0.51 -14.52 -0.71
N PHE A 72 0.72 -15.11 -1.88
CA PHE A 72 1.82 -14.80 -2.78
C PHE A 72 1.29 -14.09 -4.02
N LEU A 73 1.97 -13.03 -4.42
CA LEU A 73 1.59 -12.19 -5.55
C LEU A 73 2.81 -11.88 -6.40
N ASP A 74 2.61 -11.84 -7.71
CA ASP A 74 3.60 -11.34 -8.66
C ASP A 74 3.34 -9.86 -8.92
N ILE A 75 4.42 -9.10 -9.03
CA ILE A 75 4.41 -7.67 -9.31
C ILE A 75 5.20 -7.44 -10.58
N GLN A 76 4.65 -6.62 -11.48
CA GLN A 76 5.31 -6.28 -12.73
C GLN A 76 5.05 -4.83 -13.09
N ASP A 77 6.08 -4.13 -13.56
CA ASP A 77 5.94 -2.88 -14.31
C ASP A 77 6.61 -3.04 -15.70
N ASN A 78 6.81 -1.94 -16.42
CA ASN A 78 7.39 -1.99 -17.77
C ASN A 78 8.90 -2.33 -17.78
N GLU A 79 9.58 -2.28 -16.63
CA GLU A 79 11.04 -2.38 -16.50
C GLU A 79 11.48 -3.61 -15.68
N GLN A 80 10.63 -4.09 -14.76
CA GLN A 80 10.99 -5.09 -13.78
C GLN A 80 9.81 -5.97 -13.35
N GLU A 81 10.17 -7.15 -12.88
CA GLU A 81 9.28 -8.12 -12.22
C GLU A 81 9.76 -8.35 -10.79
N GLY A 82 8.87 -8.79 -9.93
CA GLY A 82 9.22 -9.27 -8.60
C GLY A 82 8.05 -9.93 -7.92
N HIS A 83 8.24 -10.25 -6.64
CA HIS A 83 7.28 -11.04 -5.88
C HIS A 83 6.96 -10.35 -4.56
N ALA A 84 5.73 -10.53 -4.11
CA ALA A 84 5.29 -10.10 -2.80
C ALA A 84 4.64 -11.23 -2.02
N GLN A 85 4.82 -11.16 -0.71
CA GLN A 85 4.15 -12.00 0.25
C GLN A 85 3.36 -11.14 1.20
N CYS A 86 2.16 -11.58 1.55
CA CYS A 86 1.29 -10.92 2.51
C CYS A 86 0.63 -11.98 3.40
N ARG A 87 0.68 -11.76 4.72
CA ARG A 87 0.06 -12.64 5.71
C ARG A 87 -1.15 -11.96 6.31
N VAL A 88 -2.31 -12.61 6.21
CA VAL A 88 -3.57 -12.13 6.76
C VAL A 88 -4.02 -13.08 7.86
N ASN A 89 -4.21 -12.60 9.09
CA ASN A 89 -4.75 -13.47 10.14
C ASN A 89 -6.24 -13.80 9.86
N LYS A 90 -6.82 -14.78 10.56
CA LYS A 90 -8.23 -15.16 10.38
C LYS A 90 -9.26 -14.06 10.70
N ARG A 91 -8.83 -12.93 11.25
CA ARG A 91 -9.67 -11.74 11.48
C ARG A 91 -9.60 -10.74 10.34
N GLY A 92 -8.84 -11.00 9.27
CA GLY A 92 -8.70 -10.09 8.13
C GLY A 92 -7.60 -9.03 8.28
N LEU A 93 -6.75 -9.10 9.32
CA LEU A 93 -5.66 -8.15 9.53
C LEU A 93 -4.41 -8.60 8.79
N ILE A 94 -3.81 -7.72 7.98
CA ILE A 94 -2.47 -7.91 7.41
C ILE A 94 -1.45 -7.77 8.54
N THR A 95 -0.82 -8.89 8.92
CA THR A 95 0.17 -8.95 10.01
C THR A 95 1.61 -8.93 9.52
N HIS A 96 1.83 -9.25 8.25
CA HIS A 96 3.15 -9.22 7.63
C HIS A 96 3.03 -8.95 6.13
N HIS A 97 4.00 -8.24 5.56
CA HIS A 97 4.20 -8.16 4.13
C HIS A 97 5.69 -8.04 3.80
N SER A 98 6.07 -8.52 2.61
CA SER A 98 7.39 -8.28 2.03
C SER A 98 7.31 -8.20 0.52
N ILE A 99 8.21 -7.42 -0.08
CA ILE A 99 8.38 -7.28 -1.53
C ILE A 99 9.84 -7.61 -1.84
N ARG A 100 10.06 -8.49 -2.83
CA ARG A 100 11.38 -8.96 -3.26
C ARG A 100 11.53 -8.77 -4.76
N ASP A 101 12.76 -8.50 -5.17
CA ASP A 101 13.19 -8.36 -6.58
C ASP A 101 12.50 -7.26 -7.40
N PHE A 102 11.47 -6.62 -6.85
CA PHE A 102 10.86 -5.40 -7.37
C PHE A 102 11.50 -4.19 -6.68
N ARG A 103 12.33 -3.41 -7.39
CA ARG A 103 12.83 -2.15 -6.82
C ARG A 103 11.66 -1.21 -6.70
N GLN A 104 11.21 -0.96 -5.48
CA GLN A 104 10.41 0.23 -5.23
C GLN A 104 11.26 1.42 -5.68
N LYS A 105 10.88 2.04 -6.80
CA LYS A 105 11.34 3.39 -7.14
C LYS A 105 10.91 4.22 -5.93
N ARG A 106 11.79 4.37 -4.92
CA ARG A 106 11.51 5.14 -3.72
C ARG A 106 10.96 6.47 -4.23
N ARG A 107 9.69 6.76 -3.95
CA ARG A 107 9.33 8.15 -3.78
C ARG A 107 10.14 8.56 -2.57
N SER A 108 11.28 9.20 -2.78
CA SER A 108 12.03 9.83 -1.71
C SER A 108 11.00 10.62 -0.91
N PHE A 109 10.76 10.19 0.33
CA PHE A 109 10.12 11.05 1.29
C PHE A 109 11.03 12.28 1.40
N GLN A 110 10.54 13.40 0.87
CA GLN A 110 11.09 14.73 1.08
C GLN A 110 10.02 15.56 1.80
#